data_AF-A0A7Y2H1Z3-F1
#
_entry.id   AF-A0A7Y2H1Z3-F1
#
_cell.length_a   1.000
_cell.length_b   1.000
_cell.length_c   1.000
_cell.angle_alpha   90.00
_cell.angle_beta   90.00
_cell.angle_gamma   90.00
#
_symmetry.space_group_name_H-M   'P 1'
#
loop_
_entity.id
_entity.type
_entity.pdbx_description
1 polymer ?
#
loop_
_entity_poly.entity_id
_entity_poly.type
_entity_poly.pdbx_seq_one_letter_code
_entity_poly.pdbx_strand_id
1 'polypeptide(L)'
;MTKCLAALTILSLTAFLAATATAQPTIDRICIIDEDTIDNGLLVFEELAANGCGGGQSDVCVNDQLADPGVRMALPIPIGTIIGNGVPGGTTNILPTGQVQDEGIFILNAVDAPASWAAAGPTPDPLLNYLLAEAAGFGNNGEHLMDEIPNVFPQGAADLQSMVGETCCAVVYDSDISINVNPLQGNLQGATLGIISFTVLAVGPDPAGSVLPDITIRIEDPSTCLSPVVSVEPTTWGRIKATHN
;
A
#
# COMPACT_ATOMS: atom_id res chain seq x y z
N MET A 1 1.76 41.28 -72.85
CA MET A 1 2.12 39.88 -72.54
C MET A 1 1.93 39.68 -71.05
N THR A 2 0.89 38.93 -70.71
CA THR A 2 0.24 38.82 -69.39
C THR A 2 1.11 38.00 -68.43
N LYS A 3 1.40 38.52 -67.23
CA LYS A 3 2.04 37.74 -66.16
C LYS A 3 0.97 37.04 -65.32
N CYS A 4 1.07 35.71 -65.26
CA CYS A 4 0.35 34.82 -64.35
C CYS A 4 0.56 35.23 -62.89
N LEU A 5 -0.55 35.31 -62.14
CA LEU A 5 -0.54 35.30 -60.68
C LEU A 5 -0.97 33.89 -60.23
N ALA A 6 -0.06 33.13 -59.63
CA ALA A 6 -0.34 31.82 -59.07
C ALA A 6 -1.01 31.99 -57.71
N ALA A 7 -2.18 31.37 -57.52
CA ALA A 7 -2.84 31.26 -56.23
C ALA A 7 -2.15 30.17 -55.40
N LEU A 8 -1.57 30.55 -54.26
CA LEU A 8 -0.96 29.66 -53.29
C LEU A 8 -2.00 29.30 -52.22
N THR A 9 -2.54 28.09 -52.30
CA THR A 9 -3.48 27.57 -51.29
C THR A 9 -2.69 27.06 -50.09
N ILE A 10 -2.79 27.73 -48.94
CA ILE A 10 -2.18 27.29 -47.68
C ILE A 10 -3.14 26.29 -47.03
N LEU A 11 -2.74 25.02 -46.98
CA LEU A 11 -3.45 23.96 -46.25
C LEU A 11 -2.99 24.02 -44.78
N SER A 12 -3.82 24.52 -43.88
CA SER A 12 -3.51 24.51 -42.44
C SER A 12 -3.73 23.12 -41.87
N LEU A 13 -2.65 22.41 -41.55
CA LEU A 13 -2.69 21.12 -40.87
C LEU A 13 -2.78 21.35 -39.35
N THR A 14 -3.97 21.34 -38.78
CA THR A 14 -4.16 21.30 -37.32
C THR A 14 -3.93 19.87 -36.84
N ALA A 15 -2.76 19.61 -36.26
CA ALA A 15 -2.49 18.37 -35.54
C ALA A 15 -3.26 18.40 -34.21
N PHE A 16 -4.29 17.56 -34.08
CA PHE A 16 -4.88 17.24 -32.79
C PHE A 16 -3.93 16.29 -32.05
N LEU A 17 -3.24 16.78 -31.03
CA LEU A 17 -2.69 15.90 -30.00
C LEU A 17 -3.88 15.42 -29.16
N ALA A 18 -4.32 14.18 -29.39
CA ALA A 18 -5.16 13.48 -28.43
C ALA A 18 -4.26 13.09 -27.26
N ALA A 19 -4.40 13.79 -26.13
CA ALA A 19 -3.86 13.32 -24.86
C ALA A 19 -4.58 12.01 -24.52
N THR A 20 -3.88 10.88 -24.61
CA THR A 20 -4.36 9.64 -24.03
C THR A 20 -4.37 9.83 -22.52
N ALA A 21 -5.56 10.05 -21.96
CA ALA A 21 -5.76 9.93 -20.52
C ALA A 21 -5.44 8.48 -20.16
N THR A 22 -4.27 8.24 -19.58
CA THR A 22 -3.98 6.98 -18.91
C THR A 22 -4.95 6.90 -17.74
N ALA A 23 -5.84 5.90 -17.75
CA ALA A 23 -6.72 5.64 -16.63
C ALA A 23 -5.86 5.51 -15.36
N GLN A 24 -6.12 6.38 -14.40
CA GLN A 24 -5.40 6.42 -13.13
C GLN A 24 -5.81 5.19 -12.32
N PRO A 25 -4.88 4.48 -11.67
CA PRO A 25 -5.24 3.35 -10.83
C PRO A 25 -6.15 3.85 -9.71
N THR A 26 -7.33 3.26 -9.60
CA THR A 26 -8.16 3.36 -8.40
C THR A 26 -7.45 2.61 -7.28
N ILE A 27 -7.51 3.13 -6.06
CA ILE A 27 -7.14 2.30 -4.90
C ILE A 27 -8.18 1.19 -4.84
N ASP A 28 -7.83 0.02 -5.37
CA ASP A 28 -8.75 -1.09 -5.48
C ASP A 28 -9.06 -1.69 -4.10
N ARG A 29 -8.10 -1.58 -3.16
CA ARG A 29 -8.25 -2.11 -1.81
C ARG A 29 -7.28 -1.47 -0.79
N ILE A 30 -7.78 -1.20 0.42
CA ILE A 30 -6.94 -0.91 1.59
C ILE A 30 -6.65 -2.22 2.30
N CYS A 31 -5.37 -2.55 2.35
CA CYS A 31 -4.85 -3.66 3.15
C CYS A 31 -4.38 -3.12 4.50
N ILE A 32 -4.36 -3.99 5.50
CA ILE A 32 -3.70 -3.78 6.77
C ILE A 32 -2.82 -5.01 6.97
N ILE A 33 -1.55 -4.80 7.25
CA ILE A 33 -0.55 -5.86 7.35
C ILE A 33 -0.07 -5.93 8.79
N ASP A 34 -0.13 -7.13 9.33
CA ASP A 34 0.49 -7.49 10.60
C ASP A 34 2.00 -7.69 10.45
N GLU A 35 2.74 -7.52 11.55
CA GLU A 35 4.20 -7.69 11.59
C GLU A 35 4.61 -9.09 11.14
N ASP A 36 3.78 -10.10 11.39
CA ASP A 36 3.99 -11.48 10.95
C ASP A 36 4.21 -11.64 9.44
N THR A 37 3.70 -10.71 8.62
CA THR A 37 3.90 -10.73 7.15
C THR A 37 5.08 -9.86 6.72
N ILE A 38 5.26 -8.67 7.33
CA ILE A 38 6.34 -7.74 7.00
C ILE A 38 7.03 -7.30 8.29
N ASP A 39 8.18 -7.93 8.57
CA ASP A 39 9.02 -7.63 9.73
C ASP A 39 10.51 -7.84 9.41
N ASN A 40 11.38 -7.18 10.18
CA ASN A 40 12.83 -7.24 10.09
C ASN A 40 13.41 -8.63 10.41
N GLY A 41 12.64 -9.50 11.09
CA GLY A 41 13.04 -10.86 11.50
C GLY A 41 12.79 -11.93 10.43
N LEU A 42 12.11 -11.58 9.33
CA LEU A 42 11.91 -12.50 8.22
C LEU A 42 13.13 -12.50 7.30
N LEU A 43 13.59 -13.70 6.91
CA LEU A 43 14.75 -13.92 6.04
C LEU A 43 14.69 -13.09 4.74
N VAL A 44 13.48 -12.82 4.24
CA VAL A 44 13.31 -12.02 3.02
C VAL A 44 13.79 -10.59 3.19
N PHE A 45 13.60 -9.96 4.35
CA PHE A 45 14.07 -8.60 4.60
C PHE A 45 15.56 -8.55 4.95
N GLU A 46 16.12 -9.62 5.54
CA GLU A 46 17.57 -9.79 5.65
C GLU A 46 18.25 -9.85 4.27
N GLU A 47 17.67 -10.61 3.33
CA GLU A 47 18.18 -10.69 1.96
C GLU A 47 18.03 -9.38 1.18
N LEU A 48 16.88 -8.70 1.32
CA LEU A 48 16.69 -7.39 0.71
C LEU A 48 17.72 -6.38 1.24
N ALA A 49 17.96 -6.39 2.55
CA ALA A 49 18.98 -5.56 3.18
C ALA A 49 20.37 -5.86 2.62
N ALA A 50 20.77 -7.13 2.55
CA ALA A 50 22.04 -7.55 1.95
C ALA A 50 22.20 -7.11 0.49
N ASN A 51 21.08 -6.92 -0.23
CA ASN A 51 21.03 -6.43 -1.61
C ASN A 51 20.81 -4.92 -1.74
N GLY A 52 21.01 -4.15 -0.67
CA GLY A 52 21.12 -2.69 -0.71
C GLY A 52 19.88 -1.92 -0.25
N CYS A 53 18.79 -2.60 0.13
CA CYS A 53 17.72 -1.96 0.88
C CYS A 53 18.22 -1.55 2.28
N GLY A 54 17.67 -0.47 2.84
CA GLY A 54 17.97 -0.05 4.22
C GLY A 54 19.45 0.22 4.51
N GLY A 55 20.29 0.40 3.49
CA GLY A 55 21.75 0.53 3.67
C GLY A 55 22.43 -0.74 4.21
N GLY A 56 21.81 -1.91 4.05
CA GLY A 56 22.36 -3.17 4.58
C GLY A 56 21.73 -3.63 5.89
N GLN A 57 20.71 -2.93 6.41
CA GLN A 57 20.06 -3.25 7.68
C GLN A 57 18.57 -3.55 7.45
N SER A 58 18.08 -4.69 7.93
CA SER A 58 16.70 -5.17 7.70
C SER A 58 15.65 -4.38 8.47
N ASP A 59 15.97 -3.92 9.67
CA ASP A 59 15.18 -2.96 10.46
C ASP A 59 14.88 -1.68 9.64
N VAL A 60 15.92 -1.14 8.99
CA VAL A 60 15.77 0.02 8.12
C VAL A 60 14.94 -0.29 6.88
N CYS A 61 14.99 -1.51 6.34
CA CYS A 61 14.18 -1.92 5.19
C CYS A 61 12.68 -1.87 5.43
N VAL A 62 12.27 -2.07 6.69
CA VAL A 62 10.87 -2.06 7.10
C VAL A 62 10.54 -0.85 7.99
N ASN A 63 11.41 0.16 8.08
CA ASN A 63 11.20 1.38 8.89
C ASN A 63 11.01 1.13 10.41
N ASP A 64 11.51 0.03 10.95
CA ASP A 64 11.38 -0.32 12.38
C ASP A 64 11.93 0.79 13.32
N GLN A 65 13.07 1.38 12.95
CA GLN A 65 13.65 2.53 13.67
C GLN A 65 12.77 3.79 13.71
N LEU A 66 11.68 3.83 12.94
CA LEU A 66 10.74 4.94 12.85
C LEU A 66 9.36 4.56 13.40
N ALA A 67 9.16 3.33 13.87
CA ALA A 67 7.88 2.86 14.35
C ALA A 67 7.31 3.77 15.45
N ASP A 68 6.13 4.32 15.18
CA ASP A 68 5.36 5.18 16.08
C ASP A 68 3.91 5.17 15.58
N PRO A 69 2.88 5.40 16.43
CA PRO A 69 1.53 5.45 15.95
C PRO A 69 1.34 6.59 14.94
N GLY A 70 0.78 6.23 13.78
CA GLY A 70 0.45 7.19 12.71
C GLY A 70 1.57 7.41 11.69
N VAL A 71 2.67 6.66 11.74
CA VAL A 71 3.68 6.69 10.68
C VAL A 71 3.11 6.12 9.39
N ARG A 72 3.17 6.91 8.32
CA ARG A 72 2.69 6.54 6.98
C ARG A 72 3.72 6.84 5.89
N MET A 73 5.00 6.91 6.27
CA MET A 73 6.07 7.00 5.28
C MET A 73 6.14 5.67 4.52
N ALA A 74 6.42 5.74 3.22
CA ALA A 74 6.61 4.53 2.44
C ALA A 74 7.77 3.69 3.01
N LEU A 75 7.58 2.36 3.08
CA LEU A 75 8.68 1.45 3.35
C LEU A 75 9.77 1.62 2.27
N PRO A 76 11.06 1.66 2.64
CA PRO A 76 12.16 1.95 1.71
C PRO A 76 12.56 0.74 0.86
N ILE A 77 11.56 0.02 0.37
CA ILE A 77 11.72 -1.13 -0.53
C ILE A 77 11.63 -0.60 -1.97
N PRO A 78 12.60 -0.93 -2.84
CA PRO A 78 12.59 -0.41 -4.22
C PRO A 78 11.34 -0.82 -5.01
N ILE A 79 10.77 0.12 -5.76
CA ILE A 79 9.67 -0.15 -6.70
C ILE A 79 10.09 -1.22 -7.70
N GLY A 80 9.18 -2.14 -8.00
CA GLY A 80 9.41 -3.28 -8.89
C GLY A 80 10.11 -4.46 -8.22
N THR A 81 10.50 -4.36 -6.95
CA THR A 81 10.99 -5.51 -6.17
C THR A 81 9.89 -6.56 -6.11
N ILE A 82 10.25 -7.82 -6.39
CA ILE A 82 9.34 -8.95 -6.23
C ILE A 82 9.77 -9.73 -5.00
N ILE A 83 8.86 -9.87 -4.04
CA ILE A 83 9.07 -10.55 -2.76
C ILE A 83 8.23 -11.82 -2.79
N GLY A 84 8.84 -12.99 -2.59
CA GLY A 84 8.18 -14.29 -2.72
C GLY A 84 8.73 -15.12 -3.89
N ASN A 85 8.65 -16.44 -3.75
CA ASN A 85 9.25 -17.41 -4.69
C ASN A 85 8.28 -17.89 -5.81
N GLY A 86 7.14 -17.22 -5.99
CA GLY A 86 6.06 -17.68 -6.87
C GLY A 86 6.20 -17.32 -8.35
N VAL A 87 7.12 -16.40 -8.72
CA VAL A 87 7.23 -15.87 -10.09
C VAL A 87 8.69 -15.59 -10.53
N PRO A 88 8.97 -15.50 -11.85
CA PRO A 88 10.29 -15.09 -12.32
C PRO A 88 10.72 -13.72 -11.78
N GLY A 89 11.92 -13.67 -11.19
CA GLY A 89 12.47 -12.45 -10.60
C GLY A 89 12.10 -12.21 -9.13
N GLY A 90 11.31 -13.11 -8.51
CA GLY A 90 11.07 -13.11 -7.07
C GLY A 90 12.30 -13.50 -6.25
N THR A 91 12.31 -13.08 -4.98
CA THR A 91 13.27 -13.57 -4.00
C THR A 91 13.06 -15.07 -3.74
N THR A 92 14.10 -15.78 -3.34
CA THR A 92 13.97 -17.21 -2.96
C THR A 92 13.20 -17.42 -1.66
N ASN A 93 12.87 -16.33 -0.96
CA ASN A 93 12.25 -16.37 0.35
C ASN A 93 10.74 -16.19 0.28
N ILE A 94 10.10 -16.84 1.24
CA ILE A 94 8.66 -16.85 1.46
C ILE A 94 8.20 -15.53 2.09
N LEU A 95 7.05 -15.02 1.67
CA LEU A 95 6.32 -13.97 2.39
C LEU A 95 5.10 -14.62 3.07
N PRO A 96 5.19 -14.92 4.38
CA PRO A 96 4.11 -15.61 5.10
C PRO A 96 2.90 -14.69 5.27
N THR A 97 1.72 -15.29 5.48
CA THR A 97 0.48 -14.52 5.77
C THR A 97 -0.20 -14.98 7.06
N GLY A 98 0.58 -15.56 7.98
CA GLY A 98 0.11 -15.99 9.30
C GLY A 98 -0.62 -17.34 9.32
N GLN A 99 -1.54 -17.47 10.28
CA GLN A 99 -2.31 -18.68 10.55
C GLN A 99 -3.81 -18.37 10.65
N VAL A 100 -4.66 -19.40 10.60
CA VAL A 100 -6.08 -19.25 10.85
C VAL A 100 -6.29 -18.77 12.29
N GLN A 101 -7.00 -17.66 12.47
CA GLN A 101 -7.16 -16.89 13.73
C GLN A 101 -5.97 -16.01 14.12
N ASP A 102 -4.97 -15.90 13.25
CA ASP A 102 -3.74 -15.12 13.43
C ASP A 102 -3.27 -14.66 12.04
N GLU A 103 -4.19 -14.04 11.29
CA GLU A 103 -3.98 -13.71 9.89
C GLU A 103 -3.04 -12.50 9.75
N GLY A 104 -2.03 -12.60 8.89
CA GLY A 104 -1.08 -11.51 8.70
C GLY A 104 -1.58 -10.38 7.78
N ILE A 105 -2.72 -10.59 7.10
CA ILE A 105 -3.30 -9.62 6.15
C ILE A 105 -4.79 -9.47 6.42
N PHE A 106 -5.21 -8.21 6.54
CA PHE A 106 -6.59 -7.81 6.72
C PHE A 106 -7.01 -6.82 5.64
N ILE A 107 -8.32 -6.77 5.36
CA ILE A 107 -8.90 -5.80 4.44
C ILE A 107 -9.91 -4.92 5.16
N LEU A 108 -9.86 -3.62 4.88
CA LEU A 108 -10.87 -2.66 5.29
C LEU A 108 -11.57 -2.09 4.05
N ASN A 109 -12.89 -2.33 3.94
CA ASN A 109 -13.66 -1.80 2.82
C ASN A 109 -14.09 -0.35 3.08
N ALA A 110 -14.17 0.44 2.00
CA ALA A 110 -14.60 1.84 2.08
C ALA A 110 -15.98 2.03 2.71
N VAL A 111 -16.89 1.09 2.49
CA VAL A 111 -18.26 1.14 3.03
C VAL A 111 -18.31 0.94 4.55
N ASP A 112 -17.26 0.35 5.12
CA ASP A 112 -17.16 0.01 6.54
C ASP A 112 -16.32 1.01 7.33
N ALA A 113 -15.62 1.91 6.65
CA ALA A 113 -14.75 2.88 7.28
C ALA A 113 -15.52 3.80 8.26
N PRO A 114 -15.05 3.99 9.51
CA PRO A 114 -15.76 4.78 10.51
C PRO A 114 -16.04 6.22 10.09
N ALA A 115 -17.27 6.69 10.34
CA ALA A 115 -17.60 8.10 10.15
C ALA A 115 -16.76 9.05 11.03
N SER A 116 -16.25 8.55 12.17
CA SER A 116 -15.31 9.28 13.02
C SER A 116 -14.01 9.62 12.28
N TRP A 117 -13.56 8.78 11.35
CA TRP A 117 -12.36 9.05 10.57
C TRP A 117 -12.57 10.18 9.57
N ALA A 118 -13.74 10.21 8.91
CA ALA A 118 -14.12 11.32 8.04
C ALA A 118 -14.28 12.63 8.81
N ALA A 119 -14.76 12.58 10.07
CA ALA A 119 -14.95 13.75 10.91
C ALA A 119 -13.66 14.33 11.50
N ALA A 120 -12.66 13.47 11.77
CA ALA A 120 -11.40 13.87 12.36
C ALA A 120 -10.42 14.46 11.32
N GLY A 121 -10.41 13.89 10.12
CA GLY A 121 -9.44 14.25 9.08
C GLY A 121 -9.86 15.40 8.16
N PRO A 122 -8.93 15.86 7.30
CA PRO A 122 -9.14 17.02 6.43
C PRO A 122 -10.01 16.72 5.22
N THR A 123 -10.33 15.45 4.95
CA THR A 123 -11.12 15.03 3.78
C THR A 123 -12.42 14.36 4.22
N PRO A 124 -13.46 14.37 3.37
CA PRO A 124 -14.68 13.60 3.64
C PRO A 124 -14.51 12.09 3.43
N ASP A 125 -13.35 11.65 2.92
CA ASP A 125 -13.04 10.25 2.67
C ASP A 125 -12.34 9.64 3.92
N PRO A 126 -13.02 8.75 4.66
CA PRO A 126 -12.46 8.18 5.88
C PRO A 126 -11.22 7.31 5.63
N LEU A 127 -11.15 6.58 4.50
CA LEU A 127 -9.99 5.74 4.19
C LEU A 127 -8.78 6.58 3.79
N LEU A 128 -9.00 7.64 3.03
CA LEU A 128 -7.93 8.57 2.72
C LEU A 128 -7.39 9.23 4.00
N ASN A 129 -8.28 9.64 4.90
CA ASN A 129 -7.84 10.17 6.20
C ASN A 129 -6.99 9.13 6.95
N TYR A 130 -7.36 7.83 6.92
CA TYR A 130 -6.59 6.77 7.58
C TYR A 130 -5.17 6.65 7.03
N LEU A 131 -5.01 6.81 5.71
CA LEU A 131 -3.71 6.84 5.05
C LEU A 131 -2.90 8.13 5.29
N LEU A 132 -3.57 9.26 5.55
CA LEU A 132 -2.93 10.53 5.88
C LEU A 132 -2.41 10.58 7.34
N ALA A 133 -2.93 9.71 8.19
CA ALA A 133 -2.59 9.56 9.60
C ALA A 133 -2.46 10.86 10.40
N GLU A 134 -1.25 11.30 10.78
CA GLU A 134 -1.03 12.53 11.57
C GLU A 134 -1.66 13.78 10.94
N ALA A 135 -1.63 13.88 9.61
CA ALA A 135 -2.28 14.99 8.91
C ALA A 135 -3.81 14.95 9.03
N ALA A 136 -4.37 13.79 9.37
CA ALA A 136 -5.78 13.57 9.69
C ALA A 136 -6.09 13.50 11.19
N GLY A 137 -5.12 13.83 12.04
CA GLY A 137 -5.28 13.77 13.50
C GLY A 137 -5.19 12.35 14.06
N PHE A 138 -4.74 11.37 13.28
CA PHE A 138 -4.43 10.01 13.72
C PHE A 138 -2.96 9.90 14.16
N GLY A 139 -2.59 8.88 14.91
CA GLY A 139 -1.29 8.76 15.56
C GLY A 139 -1.41 8.96 17.07
N ASN A 140 -0.31 9.33 17.76
CA ASN A 140 -0.25 9.30 19.24
C ASN A 140 -1.46 9.92 19.98
N ASN A 141 -2.04 11.02 19.48
CA ASN A 141 -3.22 11.66 20.08
C ASN A 141 -4.57 11.14 19.52
N GLY A 142 -4.54 10.44 18.40
CA GLY A 142 -5.69 9.90 17.67
C GLY A 142 -5.91 8.40 17.84
N GLU A 143 -5.11 7.71 18.66
CA GLU A 143 -5.22 6.26 18.91
C GLU A 143 -6.62 5.82 19.33
N HIS A 144 -7.35 6.66 20.07
CA HIS A 144 -8.74 6.37 20.44
C HIS A 144 -9.70 6.25 19.24
N LEU A 145 -9.32 6.75 18.07
CA LEU A 145 -10.07 6.62 16.82
C LEU A 145 -9.74 5.32 16.10
N MET A 146 -8.71 4.59 16.53
CA MET A 146 -8.26 3.33 15.93
C MET A 146 -8.74 2.09 16.72
N ASP A 147 -9.58 2.27 17.74
CA ASP A 147 -10.16 1.18 18.50
C ASP A 147 -11.54 0.77 17.96
N GLU A 148 -11.89 -0.51 18.12
CA GLU A 148 -13.17 -1.12 17.71
C GLU A 148 -13.58 -0.85 16.26
N ILE A 149 -12.62 -0.88 15.32
CA ILE A 149 -12.85 -0.60 13.90
C ILE A 149 -13.68 -1.72 13.29
N PRO A 150 -14.90 -1.44 12.80
CA PRO A 150 -15.78 -2.47 12.29
C PRO A 150 -15.21 -3.11 11.04
N ASN A 151 -15.46 -4.41 10.87
CA ASN A 151 -15.27 -5.11 9.62
C ASN A 151 -13.82 -5.01 9.07
N VAL A 152 -12.83 -5.05 9.97
CA VAL A 152 -11.45 -5.39 9.62
C VAL A 152 -11.42 -6.90 9.33
N PHE A 153 -11.43 -7.27 8.05
CA PHE A 153 -11.64 -8.65 7.62
C PHE A 153 -10.31 -9.42 7.49
N PRO A 154 -10.05 -10.43 8.33
CA PRO A 154 -8.90 -11.31 8.14
C PRO A 154 -8.98 -12.06 6.80
N GLN A 155 -7.86 -12.16 6.09
CA GLN A 155 -7.81 -12.84 4.78
C GLN A 155 -7.38 -14.29 4.94
N GLY A 156 -8.33 -15.21 4.75
CA GLY A 156 -8.03 -16.65 4.69
C GLY A 156 -7.45 -17.07 3.35
N ALA A 157 -7.10 -18.36 3.22
CA ALA A 157 -6.48 -18.92 2.01
C ALA A 157 -7.28 -18.62 0.71
N ALA A 158 -8.61 -18.75 0.77
CA ALA A 158 -9.47 -18.49 -0.38
C ALA A 158 -9.53 -16.99 -0.74
N ASP A 159 -9.49 -16.11 0.25
CA ASP A 159 -9.54 -14.67 0.06
C ASP A 159 -8.20 -14.17 -0.50
N LEU A 160 -7.08 -14.64 0.05
CA LEU A 160 -5.72 -14.40 -0.50
C LEU A 160 -5.65 -14.83 -1.97
N GLN A 161 -6.18 -16.00 -2.31
CA GLN A 161 -6.23 -16.48 -3.69
C GLN A 161 -7.03 -15.57 -4.62
N SER A 162 -8.08 -14.92 -4.10
CA SER A 162 -8.89 -13.95 -4.85
C SER A 162 -8.17 -12.63 -5.10
N MET A 163 -7.16 -12.29 -4.27
CA MET A 163 -6.38 -11.05 -4.41
C MET A 163 -5.34 -11.11 -5.54
N VAL A 164 -5.11 -12.26 -6.18
CA VAL A 164 -4.14 -12.37 -7.28
C VAL A 164 -4.50 -11.43 -8.43
N GLY A 165 -3.57 -10.52 -8.74
CA GLY A 165 -3.71 -9.48 -9.74
C GLY A 165 -4.24 -8.15 -9.21
N GLU A 166 -4.67 -8.09 -7.95
CA GLU A 166 -5.12 -6.87 -7.29
C GLU A 166 -3.95 -6.09 -6.68
N THR A 167 -4.10 -4.76 -6.64
CA THR A 167 -3.17 -3.85 -6.00
C THR A 167 -3.73 -3.37 -4.66
N CYS A 168 -2.92 -3.51 -3.62
CA CYS A 168 -3.25 -3.05 -2.27
C CYS A 168 -2.42 -1.82 -1.89
N CYS A 169 -3.07 -0.95 -1.13
CA CYS A 169 -2.41 0.07 -0.33
C CYS A 169 -2.48 -0.34 1.13
N ALA A 170 -1.35 -0.77 1.67
CA ALA A 170 -1.27 -1.32 3.00
C ALA A 170 -0.63 -0.36 4.00
N VAL A 171 -1.20 -0.33 5.20
CA VAL A 171 -0.52 0.13 6.41
C VAL A 171 0.10 -1.10 7.08
N VAL A 172 1.38 -1.02 7.42
CA VAL A 172 2.11 -2.10 8.09
C VAL A 172 2.23 -1.76 9.57
N TYR A 173 1.77 -2.67 10.43
CA TYR A 173 1.84 -2.55 11.89
C TYR A 173 3.15 -3.14 12.42
N ASP A 174 3.61 -2.61 13.54
CA ASP A 174 4.83 -3.01 14.27
C ASP A 174 4.51 -3.94 15.46
N SER A 175 3.30 -4.50 15.48
CA SER A 175 2.77 -5.40 16.52
C SER A 175 1.49 -6.06 16.00
N ASP A 176 1.15 -7.20 16.62
CA ASP A 176 -0.08 -7.96 16.37
C ASP A 176 -1.34 -7.10 16.27
N ILE A 177 -2.15 -7.36 15.25
CA ILE A 177 -3.48 -6.77 15.07
C ILE A 177 -4.50 -7.63 15.81
N SER A 178 -5.12 -7.06 16.83
CA SER A 178 -6.14 -7.77 17.61
C SER A 178 -7.52 -7.70 16.95
N ILE A 179 -8.13 -8.87 16.70
CA ILE A 179 -9.48 -8.99 16.15
C ILE A 179 -10.47 -9.57 17.16
N ASN A 180 -11.57 -8.85 17.36
CA ASN A 180 -12.80 -9.39 17.96
C ASN A 180 -13.67 -10.00 16.86
N VAL A 181 -14.21 -11.20 17.10
CA VAL A 181 -15.03 -11.90 16.10
C VAL A 181 -16.55 -11.68 16.23
N ASN A 182 -17.02 -11.15 17.36
CA ASN A 182 -18.44 -10.92 17.63
C ASN A 182 -18.70 -9.69 18.52
N PRO A 183 -18.94 -8.50 17.93
CA PRO A 183 -18.94 -8.20 16.49
C PRO A 183 -17.54 -8.28 15.87
N LEU A 184 -17.47 -8.41 14.53
CA LEU A 184 -16.19 -8.34 13.82
C LEU A 184 -15.62 -6.93 13.90
N GLN A 185 -14.59 -6.75 14.72
CA GLN A 185 -13.92 -5.47 14.94
C GLN A 185 -12.42 -5.68 15.09
N GLY A 186 -11.62 -4.81 14.49
CA GLY A 186 -10.18 -4.76 14.70
C GLY A 186 -9.77 -3.63 15.63
N ASN A 187 -8.77 -3.87 16.46
CA ASN A 187 -8.02 -2.82 17.13
C ASN A 187 -6.83 -2.47 16.24
N LEU A 188 -6.84 -1.26 15.70
CA LEU A 188 -5.82 -0.72 14.80
C LEU A 188 -4.94 0.31 15.51
N GLN A 189 -4.89 0.26 16.85
CA GLN A 189 -3.99 1.07 17.67
C GLN A 189 -2.58 0.48 17.63
N GLY A 190 -1.60 1.30 17.95
CA GLY A 190 -0.21 0.90 18.06
C GLY A 190 0.69 1.53 17.02
N ALA A 191 1.97 1.18 17.15
CA ALA A 191 2.98 1.66 16.24
C ALA A 191 2.79 1.06 14.84
N THR A 192 3.11 1.86 13.84
CA THR A 192 3.07 1.44 12.44
C THR A 192 4.42 1.69 11.81
N LEU A 193 4.85 0.76 10.97
CA LEU A 193 6.10 0.82 10.23
C LEU A 193 6.00 1.77 9.01
N GLY A 194 4.80 1.92 8.45
CA GLY A 194 4.55 2.84 7.35
C GLY A 194 3.51 2.34 6.37
N ILE A 195 3.65 2.76 5.11
CA ILE A 195 2.82 2.29 4.01
C ILE A 195 3.60 1.53 2.96
N ILE A 196 2.93 0.60 2.29
CA ILE A 196 3.45 -0.08 1.12
C ILE A 196 2.34 -0.25 0.09
N SER A 197 2.68 -0.02 -1.19
CA SER A 197 1.81 -0.38 -2.30
C SER A 197 2.36 -1.64 -2.95
N PHE A 198 1.50 -2.62 -3.20
CA PHE A 198 1.93 -3.85 -3.86
C PHE A 198 0.82 -4.50 -4.66
N THR A 199 1.20 -5.25 -5.69
CA THR A 199 0.31 -6.15 -6.42
C THR A 199 0.57 -7.59 -5.99
N VAL A 200 -0.48 -8.35 -5.67
CA VAL A 200 -0.34 -9.80 -5.42
C VAL A 200 -0.17 -10.51 -6.76
N LEU A 201 0.96 -11.16 -6.96
CA LEU A 201 1.28 -11.86 -8.21
C LEU A 201 0.89 -13.33 -8.16
N ALA A 202 1.04 -13.96 -7.00
CA ALA A 202 0.74 -15.37 -6.80
C ALA A 202 0.46 -15.66 -5.33
N VAL A 203 -0.26 -16.76 -5.10
CA VAL A 203 -0.46 -17.38 -3.80
C VAL A 203 0.10 -18.78 -3.89
N GLY A 204 0.85 -19.19 -2.86
CA GLY A 204 1.45 -20.50 -2.74
C GLY A 204 0.39 -21.59 -2.56
N PRO A 205 0.80 -22.87 -2.60
CA PRO A 205 -0.10 -23.95 -2.23
C PRO A 205 -0.56 -23.80 -0.77
N ASP A 206 -1.85 -24.00 -0.52
CA ASP A 206 -2.38 -24.10 0.85
C ASP A 206 -1.67 -25.27 1.56
N PRO A 207 -0.89 -25.00 2.64
CA PRO A 207 -0.08 -26.01 3.30
C PRO A 207 -0.92 -27.05 4.06
N ALA A 208 -2.24 -26.89 4.12
CA ALA A 208 -3.21 -27.65 4.90
C ALA A 208 -2.97 -27.53 6.42
N GLY A 209 -4.06 -27.43 7.19
CA GLY A 209 -4.01 -27.24 8.64
C GLY A 209 -4.29 -25.79 9.02
N SER A 210 -3.53 -25.25 9.96
CA SER A 210 -3.74 -23.89 10.48
C SER A 210 -2.87 -22.82 9.81
N VAL A 211 -1.83 -23.20 9.06
CA VAL A 211 -0.94 -22.23 8.39
C VAL A 211 -1.60 -21.73 7.10
N LEU A 212 -1.52 -20.43 6.84
CA LEU A 212 -2.04 -19.86 5.60
C LEU A 212 -1.01 -19.92 4.46
N PRO A 213 -1.45 -19.89 3.19
CA PRO A 213 -0.53 -19.92 2.07
C PRO A 213 0.28 -18.63 1.97
N ASP A 214 1.58 -18.80 1.73
CA ASP A 214 2.48 -17.69 1.43
C ASP A 214 2.07 -16.94 0.16
N ILE A 215 2.46 -15.68 0.04
CA ILE A 215 2.18 -14.87 -1.15
C ILE A 215 3.46 -14.44 -1.87
N THR A 216 3.29 -14.04 -3.12
CA THR A 216 4.31 -13.35 -3.89
C THR A 216 3.76 -12.02 -4.35
N ILE A 217 4.46 -10.94 -4.04
CA ILE A 217 4.03 -9.57 -4.31
C ILE A 217 5.06 -8.83 -5.17
N ARG A 218 4.61 -7.84 -5.93
CA ARG A 218 5.46 -6.82 -6.54
C ARG A 218 5.23 -5.49 -5.85
N ILE A 219 6.30 -4.83 -5.44
CA ILE A 219 6.23 -3.49 -4.88
C ILE A 219 5.90 -2.49 -5.98
N GLU A 220 4.85 -1.71 -5.74
CA GLU A 220 4.38 -0.66 -6.63
C GLU A 220 4.79 0.72 -6.09
N ASP A 221 4.56 1.75 -6.89
CA ASP A 221 4.78 3.13 -6.45
C ASP A 221 3.79 3.49 -5.32
N PRO A 222 4.28 3.84 -4.11
CA PRO A 222 3.41 4.18 -2.98
C PRO A 222 2.61 5.47 -3.18
N SER A 223 2.98 6.33 -4.14
CA SER A 223 2.19 7.52 -4.49
C SER A 223 0.81 7.16 -5.03
N THR A 224 0.61 5.94 -5.54
CA THR A 224 -0.71 5.45 -5.96
C THR A 224 -1.70 5.37 -4.79
N CYS A 225 -1.20 5.17 -3.57
CA CYS A 225 -2.03 5.11 -2.36
C CYS A 225 -2.59 6.45 -1.90
N LEU A 226 -2.05 7.57 -2.39
CA LEU A 226 -2.49 8.92 -1.98
C LEU A 226 -3.05 9.73 -3.15
N SER A 227 -3.23 9.09 -4.32
CA SER A 227 -3.75 9.72 -5.53
C SER A 227 -5.28 9.59 -5.60
N PRO A 228 -6.04 10.65 -5.96
CA PRO A 228 -5.62 11.86 -6.69
C PRO A 228 -5.20 13.04 -5.81
N VAL A 229 -5.08 12.87 -4.49
CA VAL A 229 -5.15 14.00 -3.55
C VAL A 229 -3.83 14.74 -3.37
N VAL A 230 -2.70 14.17 -3.79
CA VAL A 230 -1.41 14.89 -3.74
C VAL A 230 -0.67 14.73 -5.07
N SER A 231 -0.40 15.85 -5.74
CA SER A 231 0.68 15.91 -6.73
C SER A 231 1.99 15.67 -5.98
N VAL A 232 2.38 14.40 -5.87
CA VAL A 232 3.65 13.99 -5.29
C VAL A 232 4.72 14.30 -6.34
N GLU A 233 5.42 15.42 -6.18
CA GLU A 233 6.67 15.63 -6.91
C GLU A 233 7.65 14.55 -6.44
N PRO A 234 8.15 13.67 -7.33
CA PRO A 234 9.06 12.61 -6.93
C PRO A 234 10.42 13.24 -6.59
N THR A 235 10.61 13.68 -5.35
CA THR A 235 11.93 14.05 -4.88
C THR A 235 12.69 12.77 -4.63
N THR A 236 13.74 12.56 -5.43
CA THR A 236 14.76 11.53 -5.24
C THR A 236 15.10 11.36 -3.76
N TRP A 237 14.76 10.17 -3.23
CA TRP A 237 15.14 9.62 -1.92
C TRP A 237 14.83 10.47 -0.69
N GLY A 238 13.82 10.03 0.05
CA GLY A 238 13.71 10.26 1.49
C GLY A 238 13.27 11.66 1.89
N ARG A 239 11.97 11.95 1.74
CA ARG A 239 11.12 12.79 2.62
C ARG A 239 9.80 13.03 1.89
N ILE A 240 8.80 12.20 2.15
CA ILE A 240 7.42 12.57 1.82
C ILE A 240 7.01 13.61 2.86
N LYS A 241 7.00 14.88 2.47
CA LYS A 241 6.31 15.92 3.23
C LYS A 241 5.07 16.26 2.43
N ALA A 242 3.92 15.73 2.87
CA ALA A 242 2.63 16.18 2.34
C ALA A 242 2.55 17.69 2.59
N THR A 243 2.58 18.48 1.51
CA THR A 243 2.33 19.91 1.58
C THR A 243 0.91 20.14 1.09
N HIS A 244 0.04 20.55 1.99
CA HIS A 244 -1.28 21.03 1.64
C HIS A 244 -1.15 22.44 1.03
N ASN A 245 -1.74 22.64 -0.16
CA ASN A 245 -1.95 23.96 -0.75
C ASN A 245 -3.16 24.65 -0.12
#